data_AF-A0A2K0TWQ4-F1
#
_entry.id   AF-A0A2K0TWQ4-F1
#
_cell.length_a   1.000
_cell.length_b   1.000
_cell.length_c   1.000
_cell.angle_alpha   90.00
_cell.angle_beta   90.00
_cell.angle_gamma   90.00
#
_symmetry.space_group_name_H-M   'P 1'
#
loop_
_entity.id
_entity.type
_entity.pdbx_description
1 polymer ?
#
loop_
_entity_poly.entity_id
_entity_poly.type
_entity_poly.pdbx_seq_one_letter_code
_entity_poly.pdbx_strand_id
1 'polypeptide(L)'
;MAALSPEQIAIIKSTVPIIREHGTTVTTTFYANMLAAHPELKNYFSLRNQQTGAQQAALANSVLAAATHIDNLGVIAGAVEKIAHKHVSLFIQPEHYPIVGKYLIGAFKQILGDAFTPEIEQAWTIAYGLLADIFIQREKTLYAEAGWQGWRDFTIARREDEAEGITSFYLKPADGGLLPQFLPGQYVSLQIPVPELNGLFQSRQFSLSLAPHQSAEQYRVTVKKEKAVDSYTVDELAAGKIAGLVSQRLHEQYQVGDTVQLSPPHGEFTFSAADTPVTAPVVLLSAGVGVTPLLSILDTILDNSSQGARPVTWIHGARHSGAVTYGKHIREADAKHSNLSTKIFINNVSEADVKGQQYDYAGRISLDTLEADGVLPVSDASAEYYICGPEEWMIQTRAELLNKGVSLEKQHLELFRTGTV
;
A
#
# COMPACT_ATOMS: atom_id res chain seq x y z
N MET A 1 -15.21 14.53 24.62
CA MET A 1 -15.72 13.19 24.24
C MET A 1 -16.16 12.48 25.50
N ALA A 2 -17.32 11.83 25.49
CA ALA A 2 -17.73 10.98 26.61
C ALA A 2 -16.84 9.73 26.62
N ALA A 3 -16.09 9.52 27.70
CA ALA A 3 -15.39 8.26 27.90
C ALA A 3 -16.41 7.13 28.09
N LEU A 4 -16.09 5.93 27.61
CA LEU A 4 -16.89 4.74 27.90
C LEU A 4 -16.89 4.49 29.41
N SER A 5 -18.05 4.16 29.99
CA SER A 5 -18.12 3.72 31.38
C SER A 5 -17.50 2.33 31.56
N PRO A 6 -17.08 1.94 32.78
CA PRO A 6 -16.60 0.58 33.05
C PRO A 6 -17.58 -0.51 32.61
N GLU A 7 -18.88 -0.27 32.77
CA GLU A 7 -19.95 -1.18 32.37
C GLU A 7 -20.01 -1.30 30.84
N GLN A 8 -19.90 -0.19 30.10
CA GLN A 8 -19.87 -0.20 28.64
C GLN A 8 -18.64 -0.93 28.09
N ILE A 9 -17.47 -0.73 28.72
CA ILE A 9 -16.24 -1.48 28.38
C ILE A 9 -16.45 -2.97 28.59
N ALA A 10 -17.05 -3.37 29.71
CA ALA A 10 -17.34 -4.78 30.00
C ALA A 10 -18.31 -5.39 28.97
N ILE A 11 -19.34 -4.65 28.56
CA ILE A 11 -20.29 -5.05 27.51
C ILE A 11 -19.59 -5.27 26.17
N ILE A 12 -18.74 -4.32 25.75
CA ILE A 12 -18.01 -4.44 24.48
C ILE A 12 -17.10 -5.68 24.53
N LYS A 13 -16.30 -5.82 25.60
CA LYS A 13 -15.37 -6.94 25.75
C LYS A 13 -16.06 -8.30 25.80
N SER A 14 -17.25 -8.41 26.40
CA SER A 14 -18.01 -9.66 26.46
C SER A 14 -18.70 -10.03 25.15
N THR A 15 -19.03 -9.04 24.31
CA THR A 15 -19.72 -9.25 23.03
C THR A 15 -18.77 -9.40 21.83
N VAL A 16 -17.54 -8.90 21.92
CA VAL A 16 -16.50 -9.05 20.89
C VAL A 16 -16.30 -10.51 20.42
N PRO A 17 -16.17 -11.53 21.31
CA PRO A 17 -15.97 -12.91 20.87
C PRO A 17 -17.11 -13.45 20.00
N ILE A 18 -18.36 -13.10 20.34
CA ILE A 18 -19.56 -13.56 19.62
C ILE A 18 -19.60 -12.90 18.23
N ILE A 19 -19.33 -11.59 18.16
CA ILE A 19 -19.30 -10.88 16.87
C ILE A 19 -18.16 -11.41 15.99
N ARG A 20 -17.01 -11.76 16.60
CA ARG A 20 -15.86 -12.35 15.90
C ARG A 20 -16.20 -13.72 15.30
N GLU A 21 -16.93 -14.57 16.03
CA GLU A 21 -17.41 -15.86 15.53
C GLU A 21 -18.28 -15.70 14.27
N HIS A 22 -19.05 -14.62 14.20
CA HIS A 22 -19.89 -14.29 13.05
C HIS A 22 -19.29 -13.28 12.07
N GLY A 23 -17.97 -13.00 12.12
CA GLY A 23 -17.34 -11.89 11.41
C GLY A 23 -17.60 -11.86 9.89
N THR A 24 -17.60 -13.01 9.23
CA THR A 24 -17.90 -13.11 7.78
C THR A 24 -19.36 -12.74 7.48
N THR A 25 -20.30 -13.17 8.32
CA THR A 25 -21.72 -12.83 8.17
C THR A 25 -21.95 -11.35 8.46
N VAL A 26 -21.35 -10.82 9.53
CA VAL A 26 -21.38 -9.39 9.89
C VAL A 26 -20.99 -8.55 8.70
N THR A 27 -19.84 -8.86 8.12
CA THR A 27 -19.27 -8.06 7.04
C THR A 27 -20.08 -8.18 5.76
N THR A 28 -20.53 -9.39 5.41
CA THR A 28 -21.40 -9.60 4.24
C THR A 28 -22.68 -8.78 4.35
N THR A 29 -23.36 -8.86 5.50
CA THR A 29 -24.59 -8.12 5.78
C THR A 29 -24.37 -6.61 5.78
N PHE A 30 -23.29 -6.14 6.44
CA PHE A 30 -22.90 -4.73 6.47
C PHE A 30 -22.74 -4.15 5.07
N TYR A 31 -21.93 -4.78 4.20
CA TYR A 31 -21.68 -4.26 2.86
C TYR A 31 -22.91 -4.34 1.96
N ALA A 32 -23.66 -5.44 2.02
CA ALA A 32 -24.87 -5.60 1.22
C ALA A 32 -25.88 -4.48 1.52
N ASN A 33 -26.15 -4.23 2.81
CA ASN A 33 -27.10 -3.21 3.23
C ASN A 33 -26.59 -1.79 2.94
N MET A 34 -25.30 -1.53 3.21
CA MET A 34 -24.71 -0.21 2.99
C MET A 34 -24.69 0.16 1.50
N LEU A 35 -24.20 -0.72 0.63
CA LEU A 35 -24.06 -0.42 -0.81
C LEU A 35 -25.40 -0.46 -1.57
N ALA A 36 -26.42 -1.13 -1.02
CA ALA A 36 -27.78 -1.04 -1.55
C ALA A 36 -28.39 0.33 -1.27
N ALA A 37 -28.13 0.90 -0.08
CA ALA A 37 -28.65 2.21 0.31
C ALA A 37 -27.79 3.38 -0.18
N HIS A 38 -26.49 3.15 -0.32
CA HIS A 38 -25.46 4.13 -0.70
C HIS A 38 -24.62 3.59 -1.87
N PRO A 39 -25.21 3.42 -3.07
CA PRO A 39 -24.49 2.90 -4.23
C PRO A 39 -23.31 3.77 -4.66
N GLU A 40 -23.31 5.07 -4.35
CA GLU A 40 -22.22 6.01 -4.59
C GLU A 40 -20.91 5.59 -3.90
N LEU A 41 -20.99 4.85 -2.79
CA LEU A 41 -19.80 4.41 -2.05
C LEU A 41 -18.96 3.40 -2.83
N LYS A 42 -19.50 2.79 -3.89
CA LYS A 42 -18.76 1.91 -4.81
C LYS A 42 -17.60 2.63 -5.52
N ASN A 43 -17.56 3.97 -5.53
CA ASN A 43 -16.41 4.74 -6.03
C ASN A 43 -15.18 4.64 -5.10
N TYR A 44 -15.39 4.40 -3.81
CA TYR A 44 -14.31 4.31 -2.81
C TYR A 44 -13.88 2.87 -2.56
N PHE A 45 -14.84 1.94 -2.59
CA PHE A 45 -14.57 0.53 -2.36
C PHE A 45 -14.11 -0.17 -3.64
N SER A 46 -13.09 -1.03 -3.51
CA SER A 46 -12.66 -1.90 -4.61
C SER A 46 -13.71 -2.98 -4.86
N LEU A 47 -14.30 -3.00 -6.05
CA LEU A 47 -15.24 -4.07 -6.45
C LEU A 47 -14.62 -5.46 -6.29
N ARG A 48 -13.33 -5.58 -6.63
CA ARG A 48 -12.58 -6.84 -6.48
C ARG A 48 -12.47 -7.28 -5.03
N ASN A 49 -12.13 -6.36 -4.13
CA ASN A 49 -11.96 -6.73 -2.73
C ASN A 49 -13.30 -7.10 -2.08
N GLN A 50 -14.40 -6.53 -2.56
CA GLN A 50 -15.74 -6.93 -2.16
C GLN A 50 -16.03 -8.38 -2.59
N GLN A 51 -15.60 -8.79 -3.78
CA GLN A 51 -15.77 -10.16 -4.25
C GLN A 51 -14.97 -11.19 -3.45
N THR A 52 -13.74 -10.84 -3.05
CA THR A 52 -12.84 -11.79 -2.36
C THR A 52 -13.08 -11.90 -0.86
N GLY A 53 -13.86 -11.01 -0.25
CA GLY A 53 -14.07 -10.98 1.20
C GLY A 53 -12.89 -10.40 1.99
N ALA A 54 -11.78 -10.04 1.34
CA ALA A 54 -10.55 -9.63 2.02
C ALA A 54 -10.68 -8.27 2.73
N GLN A 55 -11.36 -7.30 2.09
CA GLN A 55 -11.58 -5.98 2.69
C GLN A 55 -12.71 -6.01 3.72
N GLN A 56 -13.70 -6.87 3.53
CA GLN A 56 -14.71 -7.21 4.53
C GLN A 56 -14.07 -7.66 5.83
N ALA A 57 -13.22 -8.68 5.75
CA ALA A 57 -12.50 -9.20 6.90
C ALA A 57 -11.60 -8.14 7.54
N ALA A 58 -10.88 -7.35 6.75
CA ALA A 58 -9.97 -6.33 7.28
C ALA A 58 -10.69 -5.27 8.12
N LEU A 59 -11.78 -4.66 7.63
CA LEU A 59 -12.51 -3.62 8.36
C LEU A 59 -13.09 -4.17 9.67
N ALA A 60 -13.78 -5.31 9.62
CA ALA A 60 -14.36 -5.89 10.84
C ALA A 60 -13.28 -6.34 11.83
N ASN A 61 -12.19 -6.94 11.36
CA ASN A 61 -11.08 -7.32 12.23
C ASN A 61 -10.44 -6.10 12.88
N SER A 62 -10.28 -4.97 12.18
CA SER A 62 -9.77 -3.73 12.76
C SER A 62 -10.71 -3.17 13.82
N VAL A 63 -12.02 -3.14 13.57
CA VAL A 63 -13.00 -2.70 14.58
C VAL A 63 -13.04 -3.64 15.79
N LEU A 64 -12.98 -4.96 15.57
CA LEU A 64 -12.94 -5.95 16.64
C LEU A 64 -11.63 -5.92 17.44
N ALA A 65 -10.50 -5.65 16.77
CA ALA A 65 -9.21 -5.47 17.43
C ALA A 65 -9.22 -4.21 18.30
N ALA A 66 -9.71 -3.08 17.75
CA ALA A 66 -9.90 -1.85 18.51
C ALA A 66 -10.84 -2.07 19.70
N ALA A 67 -11.95 -2.78 19.51
CA ALA A 67 -12.90 -3.10 20.57
C ALA A 67 -12.30 -4.00 21.66
N THR A 68 -11.36 -4.88 21.32
CA THR A 68 -10.62 -5.69 22.31
C THR A 68 -9.74 -4.83 23.22
N HIS A 69 -9.23 -3.72 22.68
CA HIS A 69 -8.35 -2.76 23.36
C HIS A 69 -9.04 -1.40 23.61
N ILE A 70 -10.36 -1.38 23.78
CA ILE A 70 -11.14 -0.13 23.83
C ILE A 70 -10.77 0.77 25.02
N ASP A 71 -10.18 0.19 26.06
CA ASP A 71 -9.64 0.86 27.25
C ASP A 71 -8.15 1.23 27.12
N ASN A 72 -7.48 0.84 26.03
CA ASN A 72 -6.09 1.18 25.72
C ASN A 72 -5.87 1.32 24.20
N LEU A 73 -6.52 2.31 23.59
CA LEU A 73 -6.43 2.55 22.15
C LEU A 73 -5.03 2.98 21.68
N GLY A 74 -4.10 3.29 22.60
CA GLY A 74 -2.69 3.54 22.25
C GLY A 74 -2.02 2.34 21.58
N VAL A 75 -2.47 1.12 21.88
CA VAL A 75 -1.94 -0.13 21.28
C VAL A 75 -2.18 -0.22 19.78
N ILE A 76 -3.23 0.43 19.27
CA ILE A 76 -3.58 0.41 17.85
C ILE A 76 -3.06 1.63 17.07
N ALA A 77 -2.24 2.49 17.69
CA ALA A 77 -1.79 3.74 17.07
C ALA A 77 -1.10 3.52 15.71
N GLY A 78 -0.21 2.53 15.59
CA GLY A 78 0.44 2.21 14.31
C GLY A 78 -0.55 1.73 13.25
N ALA A 79 -1.56 0.94 13.62
CA ALA A 79 -2.60 0.52 12.68
C ALA A 79 -3.49 1.70 12.25
N VAL A 80 -3.81 2.60 13.18
CA VAL A 80 -4.55 3.84 12.89
C VAL A 80 -3.77 4.69 11.89
N GLU A 81 -2.46 4.89 12.09
CA GLU A 81 -1.63 5.68 11.18
C GLU A 81 -1.68 5.12 9.76
N LYS A 82 -1.39 3.82 9.61
CA LYS A 82 -1.43 3.13 8.31
C LYS A 82 -2.78 3.26 7.61
N ILE A 83 -3.87 3.04 8.34
CA ILE A 83 -5.23 3.10 7.79
C ILE A 83 -5.62 4.56 7.46
N ALA A 84 -5.22 5.54 8.28
CA ALA A 84 -5.49 6.95 8.03
C ALA A 84 -4.85 7.41 6.71
N HIS A 85 -3.58 7.05 6.44
CA HIS A 85 -2.93 7.32 5.14
C HIS A 85 -3.71 6.71 3.97
N LYS A 86 -4.25 5.50 4.16
CA LYS A 86 -5.08 4.85 3.14
C LYS A 86 -6.39 5.61 2.92
N HIS A 87 -7.05 6.04 3.99
CA HIS A 87 -8.30 6.78 3.93
C HIS A 87 -8.14 8.13 3.23
N VAL A 88 -7.10 8.90 3.56
CA VAL A 88 -6.85 10.19 2.90
C VAL A 88 -6.49 10.03 1.43
N SER A 89 -5.76 8.96 1.06
CA SER A 89 -5.49 8.63 -0.35
C SER A 89 -6.75 8.26 -1.15
N LEU A 90 -7.84 7.90 -0.47
CA LEU A 90 -9.15 7.60 -1.06
C LEU A 90 -10.15 8.75 -0.84
N PHE A 91 -9.70 9.85 -0.24
CA PHE A 91 -10.52 11.00 0.09
C PHE A 91 -11.73 10.69 0.99
N ILE A 92 -11.57 9.79 1.98
CA ILE A 92 -12.62 9.52 2.97
C ILE A 92 -12.86 10.77 3.84
N GLN A 93 -14.12 11.21 3.92
CA GLN A 93 -14.55 12.39 4.65
C GLN A 93 -15.27 12.04 5.97
N PRO A 94 -15.34 12.99 6.93
CA PRO A 94 -16.04 12.79 8.20
C PRO A 94 -17.49 12.32 8.04
N GLU A 95 -18.21 12.80 7.02
CA GLU A 95 -19.60 12.42 6.72
C GLU A 95 -19.78 10.96 6.29
N HIS A 96 -18.70 10.26 5.91
CA HIS A 96 -18.76 8.83 5.59
C HIS A 96 -18.85 7.96 6.85
N TYR A 97 -18.31 8.40 7.99
CA TYR A 97 -18.28 7.62 9.23
C TYR A 97 -19.68 7.32 9.79
N PRO A 98 -20.62 8.30 9.90
CA PRO A 98 -21.98 8.00 10.32
C PRO A 98 -22.69 6.95 9.47
N ILE A 99 -22.42 6.92 8.15
CA ILE A 99 -22.96 5.93 7.24
C ILE A 99 -22.42 4.54 7.62
N VAL A 100 -21.10 4.39 7.69
CA VAL A 100 -20.45 3.12 8.04
C VAL A 100 -20.93 2.62 9.41
N GLY A 101 -20.97 3.49 10.42
CA GLY A 101 -21.43 3.15 11.77
C GLY A 101 -22.86 2.61 11.80
N LYS A 102 -23.79 3.28 11.10
CA LYS A 102 -25.19 2.86 11.00
C LYS A 102 -25.32 1.43 10.45
N TYR A 103 -24.65 1.13 9.35
CA TYR A 103 -24.78 -0.18 8.71
C TYR A 103 -23.99 -1.27 9.43
N LEU A 104 -22.88 -0.94 10.08
CA LEU A 104 -22.08 -1.90 10.84
C LEU A 104 -22.81 -2.34 12.11
N ILE A 105 -23.32 -1.39 12.89
CA ILE A 105 -24.09 -1.67 14.11
C ILE A 105 -25.42 -2.34 13.75
N GLY A 106 -26.06 -1.92 12.64
CA GLY A 106 -27.23 -2.60 12.09
C GLY A 106 -26.96 -4.08 11.74
N ALA A 107 -25.75 -4.41 11.25
CA ALA A 107 -25.37 -5.79 10.99
C ALA A 107 -25.19 -6.60 12.29
N PHE A 108 -24.61 -6.01 13.34
CA PHE A 108 -24.55 -6.66 14.67
C PHE A 108 -25.95 -7.01 15.18
N LYS A 109 -26.89 -6.06 15.08
CA LYS A 109 -28.29 -6.25 15.47
C LYS A 109 -28.98 -7.37 14.72
N GLN A 110 -28.78 -7.46 13.40
CA GLN A 110 -29.38 -8.54 12.60
C GLN A 110 -28.86 -9.92 12.97
N ILE A 111 -27.60 -10.02 13.39
CA ILE A 111 -26.95 -11.30 13.70
C ILE A 111 -27.24 -11.76 15.12
N LEU A 112 -27.17 -10.84 16.07
CA LEU A 112 -27.41 -11.13 17.48
C LEU A 112 -28.92 -11.14 17.81
N GLY A 113 -29.77 -10.56 16.95
CA GLY A 113 -31.22 -10.54 17.13
C GLY A 113 -31.61 -9.94 18.48
N ASP A 114 -32.47 -10.64 19.22
CA ASP A 114 -32.95 -10.22 20.55
C ASP A 114 -31.82 -10.14 21.60
N ALA A 115 -30.69 -10.80 21.37
CA ALA A 115 -29.53 -10.70 22.24
C ALA A 115 -28.80 -9.35 22.12
N PHE A 116 -29.07 -8.56 21.07
CA PHE A 116 -28.53 -7.20 20.91
C PHE A 116 -29.41 -6.18 21.63
N THR A 117 -29.32 -6.17 22.95
CA THR A 117 -30.14 -5.28 23.79
C THR A 117 -29.82 -3.80 23.54
N PRO A 118 -30.71 -2.86 23.91
CA PRO A 118 -30.46 -1.43 23.77
C PRO A 118 -29.16 -0.96 24.43
N GLU A 119 -28.77 -1.57 25.55
CA GLU A 119 -27.52 -1.27 26.27
C GLU A 119 -26.29 -1.69 25.45
N ILE A 120 -26.36 -2.84 24.78
CA ILE A 120 -25.31 -3.32 23.88
C ILE A 120 -25.22 -2.42 22.64
N GLU A 121 -26.35 -2.08 22.03
CA GLU A 121 -26.43 -1.16 20.88
C GLU A 121 -25.80 0.20 21.22
N GLN A 122 -26.14 0.76 22.39
CA GLN A 122 -25.57 2.01 22.86
C GLN A 122 -24.06 1.93 23.10
N ALA A 123 -23.58 0.86 23.76
CA ALA A 123 -22.15 0.69 24.03
C ALA A 123 -21.33 0.60 22.73
N TRP A 124 -21.79 -0.18 21.74
CA TRP A 124 -21.14 -0.29 20.43
C TRP A 124 -21.20 1.01 19.63
N THR A 125 -22.29 1.77 19.72
CA THR A 125 -22.41 3.08 19.08
C THR A 125 -21.37 4.06 19.62
N ILE A 126 -21.20 4.12 20.94
CA ILE A 126 -20.20 4.98 21.57
C ILE A 126 -18.79 4.51 21.22
N ALA A 127 -18.52 3.21 21.26
CA ALA A 127 -17.22 2.65 20.89
C ALA A 127 -16.83 2.96 19.45
N TYR A 128 -17.76 2.80 18.50
CA TYR A 128 -17.56 3.18 17.12
C TYR A 128 -17.27 4.68 16.98
N GLY A 129 -18.06 5.53 17.64
CA GLY A 129 -17.86 6.98 17.63
C GLY A 129 -16.47 7.40 18.10
N LEU A 130 -15.97 6.79 19.18
CA LEU A 130 -14.61 7.05 19.68
C LEU A 130 -13.52 6.68 18.66
N LEU A 131 -13.66 5.52 18.00
CA LEU A 131 -12.71 5.10 16.97
C LEU A 131 -12.80 5.99 15.73
N ALA A 132 -14.02 6.34 15.30
CA ALA A 132 -14.25 7.26 14.18
C ALA A 132 -13.62 8.63 14.45
N ASP A 133 -13.77 9.18 15.65
CA ASP A 133 -13.18 10.47 16.03
C ASP A 133 -11.64 10.44 15.95
N ILE A 134 -11.00 9.33 16.36
CA ILE A 134 -9.54 9.16 16.23
C ILE A 134 -9.12 9.25 14.76
N PHE A 135 -9.80 8.52 13.88
CA PHE A 135 -9.50 8.55 12.45
C PHE A 135 -9.75 9.92 11.84
N ILE A 136 -10.93 10.51 12.09
CA ILE A 136 -11.31 11.83 11.58
C ILE A 136 -10.26 12.89 11.96
N GLN A 137 -9.76 12.88 13.20
CA GLN A 137 -8.76 13.85 13.64
C GLN A 137 -7.39 13.61 13.01
N ARG A 138 -6.98 12.33 12.85
CA ARG A 138 -5.70 12.04 12.18
C ARG A 138 -5.76 12.40 10.70
N GLU A 139 -6.83 12.00 10.02
CA GLU A 139 -7.08 12.31 8.60
C GLU A 139 -7.15 13.81 8.35
N LYS A 140 -7.78 14.57 9.24
CA LYS A 140 -7.78 16.04 9.16
C LYS A 140 -6.37 16.64 9.17
N THR A 141 -5.47 16.08 9.97
CA THR A 141 -4.06 16.52 9.99
C THR A 141 -3.39 16.20 8.66
N LEU A 142 -3.55 14.97 8.17
CA LEU A 142 -2.98 14.53 6.90
C LEU A 142 -3.51 15.34 5.69
N TYR A 143 -4.79 15.72 5.69
CA TYR A 143 -5.37 16.59 4.65
C TYR A 143 -4.83 18.02 4.69
N ALA A 144 -4.42 18.52 5.87
CA ALA A 144 -3.83 19.85 6.01
C ALA A 144 -2.36 19.87 5.56
N GLU A 145 -1.66 18.75 5.67
CA GLU A 145 -0.28 18.56 5.22
C GLU A 145 -0.19 18.26 3.72
N ALA A 146 -1.28 17.82 3.10
CA ALA A 146 -1.34 17.48 1.68
C ALA A 146 -1.28 18.74 0.79
N GLY A 147 -0.56 18.64 -0.34
CA GLY A 147 -0.47 19.76 -1.29
C GLY A 147 -1.77 20.08 -2.04
N TRP A 148 -2.74 19.16 -2.04
CA TRP A 148 -4.12 19.40 -2.49
C TRP A 148 -5.07 18.44 -1.78
N GLN A 149 -6.38 18.66 -1.89
CA GLN A 149 -7.41 17.79 -1.33
C GLN A 149 -8.28 17.21 -2.44
N GLY A 150 -8.61 15.92 -2.32
CA GLY A 150 -9.42 15.20 -3.30
C GLY A 150 -8.63 14.74 -4.52
N TRP A 151 -9.35 14.57 -5.61
CA TRP A 151 -8.83 14.06 -6.88
C TRP A 151 -8.42 15.22 -7.78
N ARG A 152 -7.20 15.17 -8.31
CA ARG A 152 -6.67 16.14 -9.27
C ARG A 152 -6.41 15.45 -10.60
N ASP A 153 -6.72 16.13 -11.69
CA ASP A 153 -6.51 15.60 -13.04
C ASP A 153 -5.03 15.68 -13.43
N PHE A 154 -4.52 14.59 -13.99
CA PHE A 154 -3.16 14.47 -14.49
C PHE A 154 -3.18 13.92 -15.92
N THR A 155 -2.37 14.51 -16.79
CA THR A 155 -2.14 14.03 -18.16
C THR A 155 -0.97 13.06 -18.18
N ILE A 156 -1.13 11.94 -18.89
CA ILE A 156 -0.02 11.02 -19.18
C ILE A 156 0.92 11.69 -20.19
N ALA A 157 2.04 12.21 -19.71
CA ALA A 157 3.02 12.91 -20.54
C ALA A 157 3.99 11.94 -21.24
N ARG A 158 4.25 10.78 -20.64
CA ARG A 158 5.13 9.76 -21.20
C ARG A 158 4.77 8.36 -20.69
N ARG A 159 5.02 7.36 -21.53
CA ARG A 159 4.97 5.93 -21.20
C ARG A 159 6.32 5.29 -21.51
N GLU A 160 6.73 4.34 -20.70
CA GLU A 160 8.00 3.61 -20.88
C GLU A 160 7.85 2.17 -20.38
N ASP A 161 8.17 1.20 -21.23
CA ASP A 161 8.16 -0.21 -20.84
C ASP A 161 9.46 -0.54 -20.10
N GLU A 162 9.32 -0.84 -18.81
CA GLU A 162 10.46 -1.04 -17.89
C GLU A 162 10.87 -2.51 -17.82
N ALA A 163 9.92 -3.41 -18.09
CA ALA A 163 10.08 -4.86 -18.15
C ALA A 163 8.83 -5.48 -18.81
N GLU A 164 8.88 -6.78 -19.08
CA GLU A 164 7.74 -7.53 -19.62
C GLU A 164 6.49 -7.35 -18.73
N GLY A 165 5.45 -6.74 -19.32
CA GLY A 165 4.19 -6.46 -18.64
C GLY A 165 4.29 -5.40 -17.54
N ILE A 166 5.31 -4.56 -17.52
CA ILE A 166 5.48 -3.48 -16.54
C ILE A 166 5.81 -2.17 -17.26
N THR A 167 4.95 -1.17 -17.09
CA THR A 167 5.06 0.12 -17.77
C THR A 167 5.04 1.26 -16.76
N SER A 168 5.97 2.20 -16.90
CA SER A 168 5.99 3.48 -16.20
C SER A 168 5.11 4.49 -16.92
N PHE A 169 4.33 5.24 -16.13
CA PHE A 169 3.51 6.36 -16.57
C PHE A 169 4.01 7.63 -15.89
N TYR A 170 4.40 8.61 -16.69
CA TYR A 170 4.84 9.92 -16.22
C TYR A 170 3.66 10.87 -16.29
N LEU A 171 3.26 11.42 -15.16
CA LEU A 171 1.99 12.09 -14.94
C LEU A 171 2.25 13.56 -14.61
N LYS A 172 1.80 14.46 -15.49
CA LYS A 172 1.86 15.92 -15.29
C LYS A 172 0.50 16.46 -14.85
N PRO A 173 0.42 17.40 -13.89
CA PRO A 173 -0.86 17.96 -13.49
C PRO A 173 -1.49 18.71 -14.67
N ALA A 174 -2.75 18.39 -14.98
CA ALA A 174 -3.43 18.90 -16.17
C ALA A 174 -3.68 20.42 -16.12
N ASP A 175 -3.76 20.98 -14.91
CA ASP A 175 -3.90 22.41 -14.65
C ASP A 175 -2.58 23.19 -14.73
N GLY A 176 -1.44 22.50 -14.96
CA GLY A 176 -0.10 23.10 -14.98
C GLY A 176 0.41 23.62 -13.63
N GLY A 177 -0.31 23.36 -12.54
CA GLY A 177 0.08 23.80 -11.20
C GLY A 177 1.24 22.99 -10.61
N LEU A 178 1.80 23.47 -9.51
CA LEU A 178 2.93 22.82 -8.84
C LEU A 178 2.56 21.45 -8.25
N LEU A 179 3.59 20.60 -8.08
CA LEU A 179 3.49 19.34 -7.34
C LEU A 179 4.12 19.49 -5.96
N PRO A 180 3.43 19.07 -4.88
CA PRO A 180 4.07 18.99 -3.58
C PRO A 180 5.20 17.97 -3.62
N GLN A 181 6.26 18.25 -2.87
CA GLN A 181 7.29 17.26 -2.58
C GLN A 181 6.67 16.11 -1.79
N PHE A 182 7.14 14.90 -2.05
CA PHE A 182 6.76 13.69 -1.33
C PHE A 182 7.99 13.06 -0.67
N LEU A 183 7.77 12.10 0.21
CA LEU A 183 8.83 11.32 0.84
C LEU A 183 9.09 10.03 0.04
N PRO A 184 10.34 9.63 -0.19
CA PRO A 184 10.65 8.46 -1.01
C PRO A 184 10.10 7.20 -0.35
N GLY A 185 9.28 6.46 -1.09
CA GLY A 185 8.51 5.32 -0.59
C GLY A 185 6.99 5.54 -0.57
N GLN A 186 6.54 6.80 -0.55
CA GLN A 186 5.11 7.14 -0.63
C GLN A 186 4.45 6.70 -1.93
N TYR A 187 3.13 6.68 -1.91
CA TYR A 187 2.27 6.31 -3.04
C TYR A 187 1.22 7.38 -3.31
N VAL A 188 0.64 7.32 -4.51
CA VAL A 188 -0.59 8.02 -4.87
C VAL A 188 -1.68 6.97 -5.13
N SER A 189 -2.93 7.31 -4.84
CA SER A 189 -4.05 6.61 -5.46
C SER A 189 -4.26 7.18 -6.85
N LEU A 190 -4.42 6.30 -7.83
CA LEU A 190 -4.85 6.63 -9.18
C LEU A 190 -6.23 6.03 -9.40
N GLN A 191 -7.18 6.83 -9.89
CA GLN A 191 -8.49 6.35 -10.29
C GLN A 191 -8.80 6.62 -11.75
N ILE A 192 -9.59 5.71 -12.31
CA ILE A 192 -10.11 5.79 -13.68
C ILE A 192 -11.62 5.51 -13.68
N PRO A 193 -12.39 6.14 -14.58
CA PRO A 193 -13.79 5.79 -14.76
C PRO A 193 -13.92 4.40 -15.38
N VAL A 194 -15.04 3.74 -15.06
CA VAL A 194 -15.49 2.49 -15.66
C VAL A 194 -16.79 2.77 -16.40
N PRO A 195 -16.73 3.15 -17.70
CA PRO A 195 -17.91 3.55 -18.47
C PRO A 195 -19.04 2.52 -18.45
N GLU A 196 -18.69 1.23 -18.45
CA GLU A 196 -19.64 0.10 -18.42
C GLU A 196 -20.44 0.02 -17.12
N LEU A 197 -19.98 0.68 -16.05
CA LEU A 197 -20.65 0.79 -14.76
C LEU A 197 -21.13 2.23 -14.51
N ASN A 198 -21.70 2.87 -15.54
CA ASN A 198 -22.21 4.24 -15.50
C ASN A 198 -21.15 5.27 -15.08
N GLY A 199 -19.89 5.06 -15.48
CA GLY A 199 -18.79 5.98 -15.19
C GLY A 199 -18.28 5.92 -13.75
N LEU A 200 -18.63 4.88 -12.99
CA LEU A 200 -18.10 4.66 -11.64
C LEU A 200 -16.56 4.62 -11.64
N PHE A 201 -15.94 5.26 -10.67
CA PHE A 201 -14.48 5.26 -10.53
C PHE A 201 -13.99 4.01 -9.80
N GLN A 202 -12.84 3.50 -10.25
CA GLN A 202 -12.07 2.49 -9.53
C GLN A 202 -10.65 2.98 -9.32
N SER A 203 -10.21 2.95 -8.06
CA SER A 203 -8.92 3.46 -7.62
C SER A 203 -7.96 2.34 -7.21
N ARG A 204 -6.66 2.53 -7.47
CA ARG A 204 -5.57 1.68 -6.96
C ARG A 204 -4.39 2.54 -6.55
N GLN A 205 -3.65 2.07 -5.56
CA GLN A 205 -2.47 2.75 -5.05
C GLN A 205 -1.24 2.28 -5.83
N PHE A 206 -0.40 3.23 -6.23
CA PHE A 206 0.87 2.99 -6.89
C PHE A 206 1.94 3.83 -6.21
N SER A 207 3.03 3.19 -5.81
CA SER A 207 4.19 3.90 -5.28
C SER A 207 4.73 4.88 -6.32
N LEU A 208 5.16 6.05 -5.84
CA LEU A 208 5.91 6.98 -6.65
C LEU A 208 7.30 6.38 -6.87
N SER A 209 7.68 6.20 -8.12
CA SER A 209 8.86 5.42 -8.50
C SER A 209 10.03 6.29 -8.95
N LEU A 210 10.11 7.56 -8.56
CA LEU A 210 11.24 8.47 -8.84
C LEU A 210 11.74 9.14 -7.55
N ALA A 211 12.93 9.74 -7.54
CA ALA A 211 13.39 10.55 -6.41
C ALA A 211 12.54 11.83 -6.27
N PRO A 212 12.20 12.27 -5.05
CA PRO A 212 11.46 13.50 -4.84
C PRO A 212 12.35 14.72 -5.13
N HIS A 213 11.82 15.67 -5.90
CA HIS A 213 12.49 16.93 -6.20
C HIS A 213 11.59 18.12 -5.89
N GLN A 214 12.17 19.21 -5.39
CA GLN A 214 11.44 20.46 -5.07
C GLN A 214 10.77 21.08 -6.31
N SER A 215 11.31 20.84 -7.50
CA SER A 215 10.79 21.33 -8.78
C SER A 215 10.30 20.19 -9.67
N ALA A 216 9.76 19.13 -9.07
CA ALA A 216 9.17 18.02 -9.83
C ALA A 216 8.02 18.54 -10.72
N GLU A 217 8.17 18.37 -12.02
CA GLU A 217 7.10 18.70 -12.99
C GLU A 217 6.10 17.55 -13.19
N GLN A 218 6.47 16.35 -12.74
CA GLN A 218 5.69 15.14 -12.95
C GLN A 218 5.93 14.12 -11.84
N TYR A 219 4.95 13.26 -11.64
CA TYR A 219 5.12 12.01 -10.90
C TYR A 219 5.39 10.85 -11.86
N ARG A 220 6.02 9.78 -11.37
CA ARG A 220 6.11 8.49 -12.06
C ARG A 220 5.44 7.43 -11.21
N VAL A 221 4.51 6.70 -11.80
CA VAL A 221 3.98 5.46 -11.25
C VAL A 221 4.30 4.33 -12.22
N THR A 222 4.61 3.15 -11.69
CA THR A 222 5.03 2.02 -12.52
C THR A 222 4.14 0.83 -12.22
N VAL A 223 3.44 0.39 -13.26
CA VAL A 223 2.27 -0.47 -13.13
C VAL A 223 2.59 -1.80 -13.78
N LYS A 224 2.50 -2.86 -12.98
CA LYS A 224 2.49 -4.23 -13.49
C LYS A 224 1.10 -4.57 -14.04
N LYS A 225 1.06 -5.05 -15.28
CA LYS A 225 -0.12 -5.65 -15.89
C LYS A 225 -0.42 -6.95 -15.15
N GLU A 226 -1.55 -6.97 -14.46
CA GLU A 226 -2.05 -8.23 -13.90
C GLU A 226 -2.60 -9.11 -15.02
N LYS A 227 -2.72 -10.41 -14.77
CA LYS A 227 -3.17 -11.36 -15.80
C LYS A 227 -4.46 -10.89 -16.45
N ALA A 228 -4.44 -10.76 -17.77
CA ALA A 228 -5.60 -10.37 -18.55
C ALA A 228 -6.73 -11.40 -18.40
N VAL A 229 -7.95 -10.91 -18.41
CA VAL A 229 -9.15 -11.72 -18.60
C VAL A 229 -9.62 -11.47 -20.03
N ASP A 230 -9.60 -12.51 -20.87
CA ASP A 230 -9.83 -12.40 -22.32
C ASP A 230 -11.22 -11.84 -22.67
N SER A 231 -12.24 -12.15 -21.84
CA SER A 231 -13.59 -11.61 -21.97
C SER A 231 -14.33 -11.69 -20.65
N TYR A 232 -15.19 -10.72 -20.38
CA TYR A 232 -16.10 -10.74 -19.24
C TYR A 232 -17.41 -10.02 -19.56
N THR A 233 -18.46 -10.37 -18.84
CA THR A 233 -19.75 -9.66 -18.91
C THR A 233 -19.75 -8.42 -18.00
N VAL A 234 -20.68 -7.49 -18.25
CA VAL A 234 -20.89 -6.32 -17.38
C VAL A 234 -21.25 -6.75 -15.96
N ASP A 235 -21.99 -7.85 -15.79
CA ASP A 235 -22.36 -8.38 -14.48
C ASP A 235 -21.15 -8.93 -13.72
N GLU A 236 -20.21 -9.59 -14.41
CA GLU A 236 -18.97 -10.07 -13.79
C GLU A 236 -18.04 -8.92 -13.38
N LEU A 237 -18.02 -7.85 -14.18
CA LEU A 237 -17.33 -6.61 -13.85
C LEU A 237 -17.95 -5.93 -12.63
N ALA A 238 -19.27 -5.75 -12.61
CA ALA A 238 -20.02 -5.17 -11.50
C ALA A 238 -19.85 -5.98 -10.20
N ALA A 239 -19.77 -7.31 -10.33
CA ALA A 239 -19.51 -8.23 -9.23
C ALA A 239 -18.04 -8.32 -8.81
N GLY A 240 -17.12 -7.55 -9.42
CA GLY A 240 -15.71 -7.52 -9.05
C GLY A 240 -14.93 -8.79 -9.38
N LYS A 241 -15.42 -9.65 -10.28
CA LYS A 241 -14.75 -10.91 -10.64
C LYS A 241 -13.49 -10.70 -11.49
N ILE A 242 -13.27 -9.49 -11.98
CA ILE A 242 -12.14 -9.13 -12.84
C ILE A 242 -10.95 -8.67 -12.00
N ALA A 243 -9.92 -9.52 -11.95
CA ALA A 243 -8.66 -9.16 -11.33
C ALA A 243 -7.94 -8.10 -12.19
N GLY A 244 -7.21 -7.18 -11.56
CA GLY A 244 -6.34 -6.28 -12.33
C GLY A 244 -7.04 -5.22 -13.17
N LEU A 245 -8.34 -4.96 -13.01
CA LEU A 245 -9.11 -4.04 -13.88
C LEU A 245 -8.38 -2.72 -14.19
N VAL A 246 -7.89 -2.03 -13.17
CA VAL A 246 -7.20 -0.73 -13.35
C VAL A 246 -5.86 -0.91 -14.05
N SER A 247 -5.04 -1.90 -13.66
CA SER A 247 -3.74 -2.11 -14.30
C SER A 247 -3.87 -2.58 -15.75
N GLN A 248 -4.84 -3.44 -16.05
CA GLN A 248 -5.15 -3.87 -17.41
C GLN A 248 -5.57 -2.68 -18.28
N ARG A 249 -6.53 -1.86 -17.82
CA ARG A 249 -6.98 -0.68 -18.57
C ARG A 249 -5.87 0.32 -18.80
N LEU A 250 -5.06 0.62 -17.78
CA LEU A 250 -3.91 1.52 -17.95
C LEU A 250 -2.95 1.03 -19.04
N HIS A 251 -2.71 -0.29 -19.13
CA HIS A 251 -1.85 -0.86 -20.14
C HIS A 251 -2.46 -0.85 -21.55
N GLU A 252 -3.75 -1.20 -21.67
CA GLU A 252 -4.41 -1.49 -22.94
C GLU A 252 -5.14 -0.29 -23.55
N GLN A 253 -5.63 0.63 -22.73
CA GLN A 253 -6.58 1.68 -23.15
C GLN A 253 -6.04 3.10 -22.96
N TYR A 254 -5.10 3.31 -22.03
CA TYR A 254 -4.55 4.65 -21.75
C TYR A 254 -3.25 4.89 -22.50
N GLN A 255 -3.14 6.07 -23.11
CA GLN A 255 -2.04 6.52 -23.97
C GLN A 255 -1.51 7.87 -23.51
N VAL A 256 -0.39 8.30 -24.11
CA VAL A 256 0.12 9.67 -23.92
C VAL A 256 -0.95 10.67 -24.37
N GLY A 257 -1.25 11.65 -23.51
CA GLY A 257 -2.31 12.64 -23.71
C GLY A 257 -3.61 12.34 -22.94
N ASP A 258 -3.84 11.10 -22.52
CA ASP A 258 -5.02 10.76 -21.72
C ASP A 258 -4.92 11.30 -20.29
N THR A 259 -6.08 11.49 -19.67
CA THR A 259 -6.20 12.01 -18.30
C THR A 259 -6.54 10.89 -17.31
N VAL A 260 -5.86 10.89 -16.17
CA VAL A 260 -6.15 10.08 -14.99
C VAL A 260 -6.30 10.99 -13.77
N GLN A 261 -6.91 10.50 -12.69
CA GLN A 261 -7.05 11.26 -11.46
C GLN A 261 -6.17 10.72 -10.35
N LEU A 262 -5.44 11.61 -9.68
CA LEU A 262 -4.55 11.26 -8.57
C LEU A 262 -5.00 11.88 -7.25
N SER A 263 -4.80 11.14 -6.16
CA SER A 263 -4.71 11.70 -4.81
C SER A 263 -3.35 12.36 -4.59
N PRO A 264 -3.21 13.23 -3.57
CA PRO A 264 -1.89 13.63 -3.09
C PRO A 264 -1.07 12.41 -2.61
N PRO A 265 0.28 12.55 -2.56
CA PRO A 265 1.16 11.52 -2.02
C PRO A 265 0.87 11.23 -0.54
N HIS A 266 0.80 9.95 -0.18
CA HIS A 266 0.56 9.46 1.17
C HIS A 266 1.34 8.18 1.44
N GLY A 267 1.33 7.73 2.69
CA GLY A 267 2.00 6.52 3.14
C GLY A 267 3.07 6.82 4.19
N GLU A 268 3.25 5.86 5.10
CA GLU A 268 4.23 5.91 6.18
C GLU A 268 5.53 5.16 5.84
N PHE A 269 5.51 4.23 4.88
CA PHE A 269 6.72 3.57 4.38
C PHE A 269 7.58 4.56 3.63
N THR A 270 8.54 5.14 4.33
CA THR A 270 9.36 6.23 3.82
C THR A 270 10.80 6.12 4.29
N PHE A 271 11.72 6.60 3.46
CA PHE A 271 13.10 6.82 3.86
C PHE A 271 13.31 8.30 4.18
N SER A 272 13.97 8.57 5.32
CA SER A 272 14.32 9.92 5.76
C SER A 272 15.82 9.99 6.04
N ALA A 273 16.54 10.70 5.18
CA ALA A 273 17.97 10.93 5.37
C ALA A 273 18.30 11.70 6.65
N ALA A 274 17.34 12.46 7.18
CA ALA A 274 17.48 13.20 8.44
C ALA A 274 17.41 12.28 9.67
N ASP A 275 16.62 11.21 9.59
CA ASP A 275 16.39 10.29 10.72
C ASP A 275 17.38 9.12 10.73
N THR A 276 18.07 8.86 9.62
CA THR A 276 19.05 7.79 9.50
C THR A 276 20.48 8.36 9.45
N PRO A 277 21.42 7.93 10.32
CA PRO A 277 22.81 8.40 10.28
C PRO A 277 23.45 8.19 8.90
N VAL A 278 24.22 9.15 8.37
CA VAL A 278 24.82 9.06 7.01
C VAL A 278 25.66 7.80 6.78
N THR A 279 26.27 7.26 7.84
CA THR A 279 27.09 6.05 7.79
C THR A 279 26.29 4.75 7.86
N ALA A 280 25.02 4.81 8.28
CA ALA A 280 24.18 3.62 8.44
C ALA A 280 23.83 3.03 7.05
N PRO A 281 24.18 1.75 6.79
CA PRO A 281 23.84 1.09 5.54
C PRO A 281 22.33 1.03 5.31
N VAL A 282 21.91 1.16 4.05
CA VAL A 282 20.51 0.93 3.65
C VAL A 282 20.45 -0.27 2.72
N VAL A 283 19.63 -1.25 3.08
CA VAL A 283 19.42 -2.48 2.31
C VAL A 283 18.03 -2.43 1.68
N LEU A 284 17.96 -2.47 0.35
CA LEU A 284 16.74 -2.40 -0.44
C LEU A 284 16.44 -3.78 -1.03
N LEU A 285 15.43 -4.46 -0.47
CA LEU A 285 15.04 -5.84 -0.81
C LEU A 285 13.70 -5.84 -1.56
N SER A 286 13.72 -6.09 -2.87
CA SER A 286 12.49 -6.16 -3.67
C SER A 286 12.30 -7.47 -4.41
N ALA A 287 11.02 -7.83 -4.61
CA ALA A 287 10.64 -8.91 -5.51
C ALA A 287 9.52 -8.44 -6.46
N GLY A 288 9.74 -8.57 -7.76
CA GLY A 288 8.82 -8.11 -8.80
C GLY A 288 8.54 -6.59 -8.70
N VAL A 289 7.27 -6.19 -8.87
CA VAL A 289 6.90 -4.76 -8.90
C VAL A 289 7.06 -4.04 -7.54
N GLY A 290 7.33 -4.76 -6.44
CA GLY A 290 7.68 -4.14 -5.16
C GLY A 290 8.97 -3.30 -5.20
N VAL A 291 9.70 -3.36 -6.31
CA VAL A 291 10.85 -2.51 -6.61
C VAL A 291 10.52 -1.00 -6.69
N THR A 292 9.27 -0.64 -6.95
CA THR A 292 8.87 0.75 -7.27
C THR A 292 9.16 1.77 -6.15
N PRO A 293 8.74 1.57 -4.88
CA PRO A 293 9.10 2.50 -3.81
C PRO A 293 10.60 2.45 -3.49
N LEU A 294 11.24 1.29 -3.65
CA LEU A 294 12.67 1.15 -3.36
C LEU A 294 13.54 1.88 -4.37
N LEU A 295 13.10 1.99 -5.63
CA LEU A 295 13.78 2.81 -6.61
C LEU A 295 13.74 4.29 -6.21
N SER A 296 12.60 4.79 -5.72
CA SER A 296 12.48 6.16 -5.20
C SER A 296 13.47 6.41 -4.05
N ILE A 297 13.59 5.44 -3.12
CA ILE A 297 14.57 5.50 -2.03
C ILE A 297 16.01 5.48 -2.55
N LEU A 298 16.33 4.54 -3.46
CA LEU A 298 17.66 4.43 -4.06
C LEU A 298 18.08 5.73 -4.72
N ASP A 299 17.28 6.22 -5.67
CA ASP A 299 17.59 7.43 -6.44
C ASP A 299 17.74 8.63 -5.48
N THR A 300 16.93 8.72 -4.42
CA THR A 300 17.09 9.76 -3.38
C THR A 300 18.43 9.70 -2.67
N ILE A 301 18.92 8.50 -2.33
CA ILE A 301 20.21 8.32 -1.67
C ILE A 301 21.35 8.68 -2.62
N LEU A 302 21.24 8.27 -3.89
CA LEU A 302 22.28 8.52 -4.90
C LEU A 302 22.36 10.00 -5.30
N ASP A 303 21.23 10.70 -5.42
CA ASP A 303 21.19 12.13 -5.75
C ASP A 303 21.79 13.02 -4.64
N ASN A 304 21.70 12.57 -3.38
CA ASN A 304 22.22 13.31 -2.22
C ASN A 304 23.68 12.96 -1.88
N SER A 305 24.45 12.35 -2.80
CA SER A 305 25.82 11.88 -2.55
C SER A 305 26.79 12.97 -2.10
N SER A 306 26.47 14.25 -2.29
CA SER A 306 27.24 15.39 -1.76
C SER A 306 27.22 15.50 -0.23
N GLN A 307 26.30 14.83 0.47
CA GLN A 307 26.19 14.83 1.94
C GLN A 307 26.93 13.65 2.61
N GLY A 308 27.66 12.85 1.81
CA GLY A 308 28.34 11.64 2.25
C GLY A 308 27.78 10.41 1.53
N ALA A 309 28.67 9.52 1.09
CA ALA A 309 28.30 8.36 0.31
C ALA A 309 27.79 7.22 1.21
N ARG A 310 26.53 7.33 1.64
CA ARG A 310 25.84 6.28 2.42
C ARG A 310 25.96 4.93 1.69
N PRO A 311 26.40 3.84 2.35
CA PRO A 311 26.40 2.51 1.74
C PRO A 311 24.96 2.05 1.44
N VAL A 312 24.72 1.58 0.21
CA VAL A 312 23.43 1.03 -0.21
C VAL A 312 23.62 -0.32 -0.88
N THR A 313 22.86 -1.31 -0.42
CA THR A 313 22.77 -2.61 -1.08
C THR A 313 21.41 -2.74 -1.76
N TRP A 314 21.41 -2.92 -3.07
CA TRP A 314 20.22 -3.20 -3.87
C TRP A 314 20.10 -4.69 -4.16
N ILE A 315 18.99 -5.29 -3.72
CA ILE A 315 18.68 -6.71 -3.94
C ILE A 315 17.32 -6.81 -4.63
N HIS A 316 17.31 -7.43 -5.81
CA HIS A 316 16.09 -7.59 -6.59
C HIS A 316 15.89 -9.03 -7.09
N GLY A 317 14.69 -9.55 -6.92
CA GLY A 317 14.27 -10.86 -7.40
C GLY A 317 13.23 -10.76 -8.51
N ALA A 318 13.48 -11.42 -9.63
CA ALA A 318 12.56 -11.52 -10.76
C ALA A 318 12.38 -12.97 -11.25
N ARG A 319 11.36 -13.21 -12.08
CA ARG A 319 11.10 -14.57 -12.61
C ARG A 319 12.11 -14.99 -13.67
N HIS A 320 12.52 -14.06 -14.52
CA HIS A 320 13.49 -14.20 -15.61
C HIS A 320 14.03 -12.80 -15.94
N SER A 321 15.05 -12.70 -16.78
CA SER A 321 15.69 -11.44 -17.15
C SER A 321 14.71 -10.40 -17.72
N GLY A 322 13.79 -10.80 -18.59
CA GLY A 322 12.75 -9.92 -19.14
C GLY A 322 11.80 -9.31 -18.09
N ALA A 323 11.72 -9.89 -16.88
CA ALA A 323 10.91 -9.38 -15.78
C ALA A 323 11.71 -8.51 -14.78
N VAL A 324 13.02 -8.32 -14.99
CA VAL A 324 13.87 -7.46 -14.16
C VAL A 324 13.54 -6.00 -14.45
N THR A 325 12.67 -5.43 -13.63
CA THR A 325 12.23 -4.03 -13.78
C THR A 325 13.38 -3.09 -13.45
N TYR A 326 13.61 -2.09 -14.30
CA TYR A 326 14.70 -1.11 -14.17
C TYR A 326 16.12 -1.68 -14.25
N GLY A 327 16.30 -2.91 -14.76
CA GLY A 327 17.60 -3.59 -14.76
C GLY A 327 18.72 -2.74 -15.37
N LYS A 328 18.45 -2.06 -16.49
CA LYS A 328 19.40 -1.15 -17.14
C LYS A 328 19.78 0.03 -16.24
N HIS A 329 18.79 0.74 -15.69
CA HIS A 329 19.01 1.89 -14.79
C HIS A 329 19.87 1.50 -13.59
N ILE A 330 19.57 0.36 -12.97
CA ILE A 330 20.30 -0.15 -11.80
C ILE A 330 21.75 -0.50 -12.14
N ARG A 331 22.01 -1.17 -13.27
CA ARG A 331 23.39 -1.47 -13.69
C ARG A 331 24.18 -0.22 -14.04
N GLU A 332 23.54 0.78 -14.66
CA GLU A 332 24.16 2.08 -14.93
C GLU A 332 24.48 2.85 -13.65
N ALA A 333 23.62 2.78 -12.63
CA ALA A 333 23.85 3.38 -11.32
C ALA A 333 25.02 2.68 -10.59
N ASP A 334 25.04 1.34 -10.56
CA ASP A 334 26.11 0.54 -9.93
C ASP A 334 27.48 0.86 -10.52
N ALA A 335 27.56 1.05 -11.83
CA ALA A 335 28.81 1.45 -12.51
C ALA A 335 29.27 2.88 -12.18
N LYS A 336 28.36 3.76 -11.75
CA LYS A 336 28.64 5.18 -11.48
C LYS A 336 28.90 5.48 -10.00
N HIS A 337 28.34 4.69 -9.08
CA HIS A 337 28.31 4.99 -7.65
C HIS A 337 29.05 3.92 -6.85
N SER A 338 30.21 4.27 -6.29
CA SER A 338 31.04 3.35 -5.50
C SER A 338 30.42 2.91 -4.17
N ASN A 339 29.37 3.59 -3.72
CA ASN A 339 28.62 3.28 -2.49
C ASN A 339 27.38 2.40 -2.75
N LEU A 340 27.13 1.99 -3.99
CA LEU A 340 26.08 1.06 -4.36
C LEU A 340 26.67 -0.34 -4.58
N SER A 341 25.95 -1.36 -4.12
CA SER A 341 26.20 -2.75 -4.48
C SER A 341 24.91 -3.40 -4.95
N THR A 342 24.89 -3.95 -6.16
CA THR A 342 23.68 -4.54 -6.76
C THR A 342 23.76 -6.05 -6.87
N LYS A 343 22.71 -6.76 -6.43
CA LYS A 343 22.52 -8.21 -6.63
C LYS A 343 21.13 -8.51 -7.20
N ILE A 344 21.10 -9.13 -8.38
CA ILE A 344 19.89 -9.50 -9.10
C ILE A 344 19.74 -11.04 -9.12
N PHE A 345 18.60 -11.52 -8.64
CA PHE A 345 18.23 -12.94 -8.65
C PHE A 345 17.17 -13.18 -9.73
N ILE A 346 17.38 -14.19 -10.58
CA ILE A 346 16.35 -14.65 -11.53
C ILE A 346 16.07 -16.15 -11.36
N ASN A 347 14.79 -16.52 -11.30
CA ASN A 347 14.41 -17.93 -11.11
C ASN A 347 14.68 -18.78 -12.36
N ASN A 348 14.35 -18.26 -13.54
CA ASN A 348 14.44 -18.96 -14.82
C ASN A 348 15.52 -18.28 -15.67
N VAL A 349 16.73 -18.84 -15.64
CA VAL A 349 17.86 -18.41 -16.49
C VAL A 349 17.71 -19.06 -17.87
N SER A 350 17.74 -18.25 -18.92
CA SER A 350 17.78 -18.69 -20.31
C SER A 350 19.22 -18.75 -20.85
N GLU A 351 19.43 -19.40 -21.99
CA GLU A 351 20.74 -19.45 -22.65
C GLU A 351 21.26 -18.06 -23.08
N ALA A 352 20.36 -17.09 -23.27
CA ALA A 352 20.72 -15.73 -23.64
C ALA A 352 21.12 -14.86 -22.43
N ASP A 353 20.89 -15.33 -21.20
CA ASP A 353 21.17 -14.57 -19.99
C ASP A 353 22.63 -14.69 -19.58
N VAL A 354 23.28 -13.55 -19.36
CA VAL A 354 24.69 -13.48 -18.97
C VAL A 354 24.81 -13.08 -17.50
N LYS A 355 25.48 -13.92 -16.71
CA LYS A 355 25.80 -13.64 -15.31
C LYS A 355 26.66 -12.38 -15.19
N GLY A 356 26.34 -11.51 -14.23
CA GLY A 356 26.94 -10.19 -14.04
C GLY A 356 26.36 -9.10 -14.95
N GLN A 357 25.46 -9.44 -15.87
CA GLN A 357 24.74 -8.47 -16.70
C GLN A 357 23.24 -8.52 -16.36
N GLN A 358 22.52 -9.53 -16.85
CA GLN A 358 21.08 -9.68 -16.62
C GLN A 358 20.77 -10.18 -15.20
N TYR A 359 21.67 -10.93 -14.58
CA TYR A 359 21.49 -11.51 -13.25
C TYR A 359 22.82 -11.79 -12.56
N ASP A 360 22.81 -11.94 -11.24
CA ASP A 360 23.98 -12.32 -10.43
C ASP A 360 23.83 -13.73 -9.86
N TYR A 361 22.61 -14.13 -9.52
CA TYR A 361 22.31 -15.47 -8.99
C TYR A 361 21.08 -16.09 -9.64
N ALA A 362 21.16 -17.40 -9.87
CA ALA A 362 20.03 -18.20 -10.30
C ALA A 362 19.20 -18.63 -9.07
N GLY A 363 17.87 -18.63 -9.20
CA GLY A 363 16.95 -19.02 -8.15
C GLY A 363 16.37 -17.83 -7.37
N ARG A 364 15.73 -18.16 -6.25
CA ARG A 364 15.12 -17.16 -5.35
C ARG A 364 16.20 -16.41 -4.58
N ILE A 365 15.87 -15.20 -4.12
CA ILE A 365 16.72 -14.44 -3.18
C ILE A 365 17.04 -15.33 -1.97
N SER A 366 18.33 -15.38 -1.61
CA SER A 366 18.84 -16.11 -0.46
C SER A 366 19.66 -15.16 0.41
N LEU A 367 19.21 -14.91 1.64
CA LEU A 367 19.93 -14.05 2.58
C LEU A 367 21.28 -14.67 2.99
N ASP A 368 21.37 -16.00 3.07
CA ASP A 368 22.63 -16.71 3.32
C ASP A 368 23.66 -16.47 2.21
N THR A 369 23.22 -16.47 0.95
CA THR A 369 24.10 -16.16 -0.19
C THR A 369 24.59 -14.72 -0.10
N LEU A 370 23.70 -13.78 0.20
CA LEU A 370 24.03 -12.36 0.32
C LEU A 370 24.97 -12.06 1.50
N GLU A 371 24.81 -12.77 2.61
CA GLU A 371 25.71 -12.70 3.77
C GLU A 371 27.09 -13.29 3.43
N ALA A 372 27.13 -14.47 2.78
CA ALA A 372 28.38 -15.10 2.35
C ALA A 372 29.15 -14.23 1.34
N ASP A 373 28.44 -13.47 0.50
CA ASP A 373 29.01 -12.51 -0.44
C ASP A 373 29.40 -11.17 0.22
N GLY A 374 29.15 -11.01 1.52
CA GLY A 374 29.53 -9.83 2.30
C GLY A 374 28.74 -8.56 1.98
N VAL A 375 27.58 -8.67 1.29
CA VAL A 375 26.75 -7.52 0.91
C VAL A 375 25.56 -7.29 1.83
N LEU A 376 25.28 -8.23 2.74
CA LEU A 376 24.20 -8.13 3.72
C LEU A 376 24.77 -7.80 5.12
N PRO A 377 24.65 -6.55 5.59
CA PRO A 377 25.27 -6.09 6.83
C PRO A 377 24.45 -6.46 8.09
N VAL A 378 24.10 -7.74 8.27
CA VAL A 378 23.27 -8.19 9.42
C VAL A 378 23.92 -7.96 10.78
N SER A 379 25.25 -7.86 10.83
CA SER A 379 26.01 -7.54 12.05
C SER A 379 26.05 -6.05 12.39
N ASP A 380 25.63 -5.17 11.47
CA ASP A 380 25.58 -3.72 11.71
C ASP A 380 24.20 -3.33 12.24
N ALA A 381 24.11 -3.07 13.55
CA ALA A 381 22.87 -2.68 14.21
C ALA A 381 22.32 -1.32 13.75
N SER A 382 23.10 -0.53 13.00
CA SER A 382 22.62 0.73 12.40
C SER A 382 21.95 0.53 11.04
N ALA A 383 22.12 -0.62 10.40
CA ALA A 383 21.58 -0.87 9.07
C ALA A 383 20.04 -0.86 9.05
N GLU A 384 19.48 -0.21 8.03
CA GLU A 384 18.04 -0.12 7.79
C GLU A 384 17.65 -1.00 6.59
N TYR A 385 16.57 -1.76 6.72
CA TYR A 385 16.10 -2.73 5.72
C TYR A 385 14.73 -2.32 5.20
N TYR A 386 14.64 -2.02 3.91
CA TYR A 386 13.39 -1.67 3.23
C TYR A 386 12.99 -2.82 2.31
N ILE A 387 11.84 -3.43 2.60
CA ILE A 387 11.40 -4.68 2.00
C ILE A 387 10.04 -4.47 1.33
N CYS A 388 9.95 -4.79 0.03
CA CYS A 388 8.68 -4.70 -0.68
C CYS A 388 8.54 -5.77 -1.78
N GLY A 389 7.45 -6.52 -1.74
CA GLY A 389 7.21 -7.63 -2.66
C GLY A 389 5.95 -8.42 -2.31
N PRO A 390 5.81 -9.68 -2.80
CA PRO A 390 4.73 -10.55 -2.41
C PRO A 390 4.71 -10.79 -0.90
N GLU A 391 3.54 -10.77 -0.28
CA GLU A 391 3.38 -10.84 1.18
C GLU A 391 4.08 -12.03 1.82
N GLU A 392 3.85 -13.25 1.33
CA GLU A 392 4.47 -14.45 1.89
C GLU A 392 6.00 -14.36 1.86
N TRP A 393 6.55 -13.78 0.80
CA TRP A 393 7.99 -13.56 0.67
C TRP A 393 8.50 -12.50 1.65
N MET A 394 7.74 -11.42 1.87
CA MET A 394 8.11 -10.41 2.87
C MET A 394 8.06 -10.97 4.29
N ILE A 395 7.05 -11.77 4.63
CA ILE A 395 6.94 -12.46 5.93
C ILE A 395 8.16 -13.36 6.15
N GLN A 396 8.52 -14.16 5.15
CA GLN A 396 9.69 -15.06 5.21
C GLN A 396 10.98 -14.25 5.37
N THR A 397 11.18 -13.22 4.55
CA THR A 397 12.37 -12.36 4.60
C THR A 397 12.50 -11.68 5.96
N ARG A 398 11.40 -11.17 6.53
CA ARG A 398 11.36 -10.55 7.86
C ARG A 398 11.75 -11.54 8.96
N ALA A 399 11.19 -12.75 8.91
CA ALA A 399 11.50 -13.81 9.87
C ALA A 399 12.98 -14.24 9.77
N GLU A 400 13.53 -14.36 8.56
CA GLU A 400 14.93 -14.71 8.35
C GLU A 400 15.88 -13.61 8.85
N LEU A 401 15.59 -12.33 8.57
CA LEU A 401 16.37 -11.20 9.11
C LEU A 401 16.34 -11.17 10.64
N LEU A 402 15.17 -11.43 11.25
CA LEU A 402 15.05 -11.56 12.70
C LEU A 402 15.91 -12.71 13.25
N ASN A 403 15.90 -13.87 12.59
CA ASN A 403 16.74 -15.00 12.97
C ASN A 403 18.25 -14.71 12.83
N LYS A 404 18.61 -13.77 11.96
CA LYS A 404 19.99 -13.26 11.79
C LYS A 404 20.33 -12.11 12.75
N GLY A 405 19.43 -11.73 13.65
CA GLY A 405 19.67 -10.71 14.68
C GLY A 405 19.28 -9.28 14.30
N VAL A 406 18.68 -9.06 13.13
CA VAL A 406 18.15 -7.75 12.75
C VAL A 406 16.83 -7.52 13.49
N SER A 407 16.74 -6.43 14.23
CA SER A 407 15.57 -6.11 15.03
C SER A 407 14.38 -5.62 14.17
N LEU A 408 13.16 -5.66 14.72
CA LEU A 408 11.94 -5.36 13.94
C LEU A 408 11.83 -3.87 13.59
N GLU A 409 12.38 -2.99 14.41
CA GLU A 409 12.39 -1.54 14.19
C GLU A 409 13.32 -1.11 13.04
N LYS A 410 14.23 -1.99 12.62
CA LYS A 410 15.11 -1.79 11.46
C LYS A 410 14.54 -2.38 10.17
N GLN A 411 13.38 -3.02 10.24
CA GLN A 411 12.74 -3.72 9.13
C GLN A 411 11.45 -3.00 8.74
N HIS A 412 11.55 -2.24 7.65
CA HIS A 412 10.45 -1.47 7.07
C HIS A 412 9.82 -2.27 5.95
N LEU A 413 8.51 -2.52 6.01
CA LEU A 413 7.78 -3.31 5.03
C LEU A 413 6.62 -2.52 4.43
N GLU A 414 6.44 -2.59 3.11
CA GLU A 414 5.26 -2.06 2.41
C GLU A 414 4.47 -3.16 1.71
N LEU A 415 3.16 -3.17 1.93
CA LEU A 415 2.26 -4.22 1.45
C LEU A 415 1.30 -3.66 0.39
N PHE A 416 1.37 -4.19 -0.83
CA PHE A 416 0.50 -3.78 -1.95
C PHE A 416 -0.92 -4.37 -1.89
N ARG A 417 -1.48 -4.49 -0.68
CA ARG A 417 -2.88 -4.87 -0.42
C ARG A 417 -3.32 -4.34 0.95
N THR A 418 -4.60 -4.49 1.27
CA THR A 418 -5.12 -4.16 2.60
C THR A 418 -4.56 -5.11 3.66
N GLY A 419 -4.08 -4.56 4.78
CA GLY A 419 -3.61 -5.34 5.93
C GLY A 419 -2.24 -4.90 6.46
N THR A 420 -1.75 -5.67 7.43
CA THR A 420 -0.44 -5.50 8.08
C THR A 420 0.34 -6.81 7.98
N VAL A 421 1.67 -6.70 7.93
CA VAL A 421 2.62 -7.82 7.87
C VAL A 421 3.46 -7.85 9.13
#